data_AF-A0A485LY18-F1
#
_entry.id   AF-A0A485LY18-F1
#
_cell.length_a   1.000
_cell.length_b   1.000
_cell.length_c   1.000
_cell.angle_alpha   90.00
_cell.angle_beta   90.00
_cell.angle_gamma   90.00
#
_symmetry.space_group_name_H-M   'P 1'
#
loop_
_entity.id
_entity.type
_entity.pdbx_description
1 polymer ?
#
loop_
_entity_poly.entity_id
_entity_poly.type
_entity_poly.pdbx_seq_one_letter_code
_entity_poly.pdbx_strand_id
1 'polypeptide(L)'
;MAIKLAINPEINSNINSYNEWDKWLEKSTKEGFKTLPSRPEYRRLDRVIEEINELCEGNPSPDLLAHKIGYSNLSSCKNYLESKWLEEYTFCSIQQLANELGLRDIGFNLVSQKPRNFELDVVLVRGYQLFALSCKASNNKKYCKLGLFEAYTRARQVGGDEARIGLVCCYDLPGQLQREVEEEWFAKGRVKVFGMNDLLDLPAKLRDWIITVDNLEGGQS
;
A
#
# COMPACT_ATOMS: atom_id res chain seq x y z
N MET A 1 -0.91 15.23 -1.96
CA MET A 1 0.25 14.69 -1.23
C MET A 1 1.15 14.03 -2.29
N ALA A 2 2.47 14.20 -2.21
CA ALA A 2 3.39 13.59 -3.18
C ALA A 2 4.15 12.47 -2.48
N ILE A 3 4.19 11.29 -3.11
CA ILE A 3 4.96 10.14 -2.62
C ILE A 3 6.42 10.59 -2.45
N LYS A 4 6.98 10.37 -1.26
CA LYS A 4 8.28 10.92 -0.90
C LYS A 4 9.44 10.23 -1.64
N LEU A 5 9.25 8.97 -2.03
CA LEU A 5 10.18 8.23 -2.89
C LEU A 5 9.36 7.50 -3.97
N ALA A 6 9.43 8.00 -5.20
CA ALA A 6 8.55 7.61 -6.29
C ALA A 6 8.87 6.21 -6.84
N ILE A 7 10.11 5.72 -6.67
CA ILE A 7 10.51 4.37 -7.11
C ILE A 7 9.91 3.23 -6.27
N ASN A 8 9.31 3.51 -5.11
CA ASN A 8 8.86 2.45 -4.19
C ASN A 8 7.91 1.41 -4.85
N PRO A 9 6.89 1.79 -5.65
CA PRO A 9 6.08 0.82 -6.38
C PRO A 9 6.90 -0.04 -7.35
N GLU A 10 7.90 0.52 -8.03
CA GLU A 10 8.76 -0.21 -8.99
C GLU A 10 9.68 -1.22 -8.28
N ILE A 11 10.28 -0.84 -7.15
CA ILE A 11 11.05 -1.78 -6.31
C ILE A 11 10.19 -2.96 -5.91
N ASN A 12 8.99 -2.66 -5.44
CA ASN A 12 8.11 -3.62 -4.79
C ASN A 12 7.24 -4.40 -5.78
N SER A 13 7.30 -4.09 -7.08
CA SER A 13 6.61 -4.83 -8.14
C SER A 13 7.43 -5.98 -8.72
N ASN A 14 8.66 -6.20 -8.24
CA ASN A 14 9.53 -7.31 -8.68
C ASN A 14 10.12 -8.05 -7.48
N ILE A 15 9.97 -9.37 -7.43
CA ILE A 15 10.42 -10.17 -6.28
C ILE A 15 11.93 -10.06 -6.00
N ASN A 16 12.76 -9.90 -7.03
CA ASN A 16 14.21 -9.79 -6.85
C ASN A 16 14.60 -8.44 -6.24
N SER A 17 14.04 -7.34 -6.76
CA SER A 17 14.28 -6.00 -6.22
C SER A 17 13.66 -5.83 -4.84
N TYR A 18 12.45 -6.38 -4.61
CA TYR A 18 11.82 -6.46 -3.29
C TYR A 18 12.72 -7.15 -2.27
N ASN A 19 13.20 -8.37 -2.56
CA ASN A 19 14.03 -9.13 -1.61
C ASN A 19 15.35 -8.42 -1.28
N GLU A 20 15.91 -7.72 -2.26
CA GLU A 20 17.16 -6.98 -2.07
C GLU A 20 16.95 -5.68 -1.28
N TRP A 21 15.81 -5.01 -1.49
CA TRP A 21 15.37 -3.87 -0.69
C TRP A 21 15.10 -4.27 0.76
N ASP A 22 14.37 -5.37 0.97
CA ASP A 22 14.08 -5.94 2.28
C ASP A 22 15.37 -6.29 3.03
N LYS A 23 16.33 -6.92 2.34
CA LYS A 23 17.68 -7.19 2.88
C LYS A 23 18.41 -5.91 3.30
N TRP A 24 18.32 -4.83 2.51
CA TRP A 24 18.91 -3.55 2.88
C TRP A 24 18.21 -2.92 4.09
N LEU A 25 16.88 -2.96 4.16
CA LEU A 25 16.09 -2.46 5.29
C LEU A 25 16.43 -3.21 6.59
N GLU A 26 16.53 -4.54 6.53
CA GLU A 26 16.90 -5.37 7.68
C GLU A 26 18.29 -5.04 8.21
N LYS A 27 19.28 -4.91 7.31
CA LYS A 27 20.65 -4.53 7.67
C LYS A 27 20.68 -3.12 8.26
N SER A 28 20.04 -2.17 7.59
CA SER A 28 19.99 -0.77 8.02
C SER A 28 19.30 -0.62 9.37
N THR A 29 18.24 -1.38 9.64
CA THR A 29 17.58 -1.40 10.95
C THR A 29 18.52 -1.86 12.07
N LYS A 30 19.36 -2.87 11.82
CA LYS A 30 20.34 -3.36 12.80
C LYS A 30 21.50 -2.38 13.01
N GLU A 31 21.90 -1.68 11.94
CA GLU A 31 23.06 -0.80 11.94
C GLU A 31 22.73 0.68 12.25
N GLY A 32 21.44 1.03 12.37
CA GLY A 32 20.98 2.39 12.67
C GLY A 32 20.95 3.32 11.45
N PHE A 33 20.67 2.77 10.26
CA PHE A 33 20.55 3.51 8.99
C PHE A 33 21.77 4.40 8.67
N LYS A 34 22.97 3.88 8.91
CA LYS A 34 24.23 4.60 8.69
C LYS A 34 24.66 4.69 7.22
N THR A 35 24.10 3.86 6.35
CA THR A 35 24.50 3.74 4.95
C THR A 35 23.30 3.63 4.03
N LEU A 36 23.41 4.22 2.85
CA LEU A 36 22.47 4.06 1.73
C LEU A 36 22.76 2.76 0.97
N PRO A 37 21.79 2.22 0.20
CA PRO A 37 22.08 1.08 -0.66
C PRO A 37 23.09 1.50 -1.73
N SER A 38 24.10 0.69 -1.99
CA SER A 38 25.14 0.97 -2.98
C SER A 38 25.62 -0.28 -3.71
N ARG A 39 26.21 -0.08 -4.90
CA ARG A 39 26.94 -1.13 -5.61
C ARG A 39 28.25 -1.48 -4.89
N PRO A 40 28.77 -2.72 -5.01
CA PRO A 40 28.20 -3.85 -5.74
C PRO A 40 27.25 -4.73 -4.90
N GLU A 41 26.98 -4.37 -3.64
CA GLU A 41 26.20 -5.17 -2.69
C GLU A 41 24.73 -5.29 -3.11
N TYR A 42 24.16 -4.21 -3.66
CA TYR A 42 22.76 -4.14 -4.08
C TYR A 42 22.64 -3.82 -5.58
N ARG A 43 22.70 -4.85 -6.44
CA ARG A 43 22.66 -4.74 -7.92
C ARG A 43 21.25 -4.72 -8.52
N ARG A 44 20.24 -5.15 -7.78
CA ARG A 44 18.82 -5.10 -8.19
C ARG A 44 18.15 -3.79 -7.76
N LEU A 45 18.88 -2.93 -7.03
CA LEU A 45 18.45 -1.60 -6.61
C LEU A 45 19.03 -0.48 -7.47
N ASP A 46 19.53 -0.77 -8.67
CA ASP A 46 20.16 0.22 -9.56
C ASP A 46 19.32 1.48 -9.77
N ARG A 47 18.02 1.30 -10.06
CA ARG A 47 17.06 2.40 -10.21
C ARG A 47 16.86 3.21 -8.94
N VAL A 48 16.87 2.55 -7.79
CA VAL A 48 16.75 3.19 -6.47
C VAL A 48 17.97 4.03 -6.19
N ILE A 49 19.15 3.49 -6.49
CA ILE A 49 20.42 4.19 -6.33
C ILE A 49 20.46 5.41 -7.27
N GLU A 50 20.00 5.28 -8.51
CA GLU A 50 19.83 6.39 -9.46
C GLU A 50 18.87 7.46 -8.92
N GLU A 51 17.67 7.11 -8.47
CA GLU A 51 16.70 8.06 -7.91
C GLU A 51 17.23 8.76 -6.65
N ILE A 52 17.88 8.01 -5.74
CA ILE A 52 18.52 8.60 -4.55
C ILE A 52 19.60 9.61 -4.97
N ASN A 53 20.42 9.28 -5.96
CA ASN A 53 21.43 10.20 -6.49
C ASN A 53 20.79 11.46 -7.07
N GLU A 54 19.75 11.31 -7.91
CA GLU A 54 19.04 12.43 -8.52
C GLU A 54 18.40 13.34 -7.46
N LEU A 55 17.68 12.75 -6.51
CA LEU A 55 17.02 13.47 -5.41
C LEU A 55 18.03 14.21 -4.51
N CYS A 56 19.22 13.64 -4.36
CA CYS A 56 20.33 14.21 -3.58
C CYS A 56 21.31 15.04 -4.44
N GLU A 57 20.93 15.42 -5.65
CA GLU A 57 21.73 16.29 -6.53
C GLU A 57 23.16 15.76 -6.77
N GLY A 58 23.31 14.43 -6.85
CA GLY A 58 24.57 13.74 -7.11
C GLY A 58 25.48 13.53 -5.90
N ASN A 59 25.08 13.96 -4.69
CA ASN A 59 25.87 13.80 -3.46
C ASN A 59 25.07 13.10 -2.34
N PRO A 60 24.66 11.83 -2.53
CA PRO A 60 23.77 11.17 -1.60
C PRO A 60 24.43 10.90 -0.24
N SER A 61 23.72 11.24 0.83
CA SER A 61 24.04 10.83 2.20
C SER A 61 22.75 10.45 2.94
N PRO A 62 22.81 9.61 3.99
CA PRO A 62 21.63 9.25 4.77
C PRO A 62 20.83 10.47 5.27
N ASP A 63 21.53 11.50 5.75
CA ASP A 63 20.90 12.71 6.28
C ASP A 63 20.29 13.57 5.16
N LEU A 64 20.99 13.72 4.03
CA LEU A 64 20.46 14.48 2.89
C LEU A 64 19.22 13.80 2.32
N LEU A 65 19.25 12.48 2.12
CA LEU A 65 18.10 11.71 1.67
C LEU A 65 16.92 11.94 2.63
N ALA A 66 17.14 11.74 3.94
CA ALA A 66 16.11 11.94 4.95
C ALA A 66 15.46 13.33 4.87
N HIS A 67 16.27 14.39 4.76
CA HIS A 67 15.77 15.75 4.61
C HIS A 67 14.98 15.95 3.32
N LYS A 68 15.46 15.41 2.19
CA LYS A 68 14.74 15.47 0.91
C LYS A 68 13.39 14.78 0.96
N ILE A 69 13.28 13.69 1.72
CA ILE A 69 12.01 12.99 1.96
C ILE A 69 11.23 13.50 3.18
N GLY A 70 11.61 14.65 3.75
CA GLY A 70 10.85 15.35 4.78
C GLY A 70 10.99 14.77 6.19
N TYR A 71 12.16 14.21 6.51
CA TYR A 71 12.50 13.65 7.82
C TYR A 71 13.80 14.25 8.36
N SER A 72 14.02 14.10 9.66
CA SER A 72 15.20 14.67 10.33
C SER A 72 16.47 13.84 10.16
N ASN A 73 16.33 12.53 9.99
CA ASN A 73 17.43 11.57 9.79
C ASN A 73 16.86 10.26 9.23
N LEU A 74 17.72 9.41 8.66
CA LEU A 74 17.25 8.22 7.95
C LEU A 74 16.58 7.19 8.88
N SER A 75 17.00 7.10 10.14
CA SER A 75 16.33 6.25 11.13
C SER A 75 14.88 6.68 11.39
N SER A 76 14.59 8.00 11.36
CA SER A 76 13.21 8.50 11.47
C SER A 76 12.36 8.21 10.23
N CYS A 77 12.97 7.85 9.10
CA CYS A 77 12.29 7.41 7.88
C CYS A 77 11.91 5.92 7.91
N LYS A 78 12.37 5.13 8.89
CA LYS A 78 12.23 3.67 8.91
C LYS A 78 10.80 3.21 8.57
N ASN A 79 9.81 3.67 9.32
CA ASN A 79 8.41 3.28 9.13
C ASN A 79 7.90 3.65 7.73
N TYR A 80 8.41 4.74 7.16
CA TYR A 80 8.08 5.14 5.80
C TYR A 80 8.61 4.18 4.76
N LEU A 81 9.92 3.89 4.82
CA LEU A 81 10.60 3.00 3.89
C LEU A 81 10.10 1.54 3.99
N GLU A 82 9.69 1.13 5.18
CA GLU A 82 9.17 -0.22 5.43
C GLU A 82 7.69 -0.37 5.03
N SER A 83 6.83 0.62 5.29
CA SER A 83 5.38 0.40 5.17
C SER A 83 4.51 1.60 4.79
N LYS A 84 4.73 2.78 5.39
CA LYS A 84 3.82 3.93 5.21
C LYS A 84 3.79 4.47 3.77
N TRP A 85 4.82 4.21 2.97
CA TRP A 85 4.82 4.55 1.55
C TRP A 85 3.66 3.90 0.79
N LEU A 86 3.27 2.67 1.14
CA LEU A 86 2.22 1.93 0.41
C LEU A 86 0.83 2.48 0.71
N GLU A 87 0.61 2.90 1.96
CA GLU A 87 -0.61 3.58 2.37
C GLU A 87 -0.76 4.91 1.62
N GLU A 88 0.31 5.73 1.62
CA GLU A 88 0.33 7.00 0.90
C GLU A 88 0.15 6.79 -0.61
N TYR A 89 0.81 5.80 -1.19
CA TYR A 89 0.70 5.46 -2.61
C TYR A 89 -0.73 5.05 -2.98
N THR A 90 -1.37 4.22 -2.16
CA THR A 90 -2.76 3.79 -2.35
C THR A 90 -3.71 4.97 -2.26
N PHE A 91 -3.54 5.84 -1.26
CA PHE A 91 -4.34 7.07 -1.13
C PHE A 91 -4.18 7.99 -2.33
N CYS A 92 -2.93 8.25 -2.77
CA CYS A 92 -2.66 9.06 -3.96
C CYS A 92 -3.26 8.45 -5.22
N SER A 93 -3.21 7.13 -5.37
CA SER A 93 -3.84 6.41 -6.49
C SER A 93 -5.36 6.62 -6.52
N ILE A 94 -6.03 6.63 -5.37
CA ILE A 94 -7.47 6.90 -5.29
C ILE A 94 -7.77 8.38 -5.53
N GLN A 95 -6.96 9.29 -5.03
CA GLN A 95 -7.10 10.73 -5.27
C GLN A 95 -7.03 11.08 -6.76
N GLN A 96 -6.17 10.41 -7.53
CA GLN A 96 -6.11 10.57 -9.00
C GLN A 96 -7.43 10.22 -9.68
N LEU A 97 -8.17 9.27 -9.12
CA LEU A 97 -9.46 8.79 -9.64
C LEU A 97 -10.65 9.58 -9.11
N ALA A 98 -10.44 10.48 -8.13
CA ALA A 98 -11.54 11.10 -7.38
C ALA A 98 -12.51 11.87 -8.29
N ASN A 99 -11.97 12.67 -9.22
CA ASN A 99 -12.77 13.43 -10.18
C ASN A 99 -13.45 12.52 -11.21
N GLU A 100 -12.73 11.51 -11.74
CA GLU A 100 -13.27 10.58 -12.74
C GLU A 100 -14.44 9.78 -12.19
N LEU A 101 -14.30 9.30 -10.95
CA LEU A 101 -15.27 8.40 -10.31
C LEU A 101 -16.28 9.13 -9.41
N GLY A 102 -16.23 10.47 -9.36
CA GLY A 102 -17.10 11.28 -8.52
C GLY A 102 -16.96 11.02 -7.02
N LEU A 103 -15.78 10.60 -6.56
CA LEU A 103 -15.51 10.30 -5.15
C LEU A 103 -15.39 11.60 -4.35
N ARG A 104 -16.30 11.81 -3.41
CA ARG A 104 -16.30 13.00 -2.54
C ARG A 104 -15.73 12.72 -1.16
N ASP A 105 -15.92 11.50 -0.68
CA ASP A 105 -15.48 11.07 0.65
C ASP A 105 -14.33 10.08 0.50
N ILE A 106 -13.12 10.56 0.74
CA ILE A 106 -11.90 9.75 0.78
C ILE A 106 -11.16 10.09 2.08
N GLY A 107 -10.89 9.07 2.89
CA GLY A 107 -10.16 9.16 4.14
C GLY A 107 -8.81 8.47 4.07
N PHE A 108 -7.84 9.01 4.80
CA PHE A 108 -6.48 8.48 4.94
C PHE A 108 -6.12 8.37 6.42
N ASN A 109 -5.64 7.20 6.84
CA ASN A 109 -5.28 6.89 8.23
C ASN A 109 -6.37 7.30 9.23
N LEU A 110 -7.60 6.86 8.95
CA LEU A 110 -8.75 7.18 9.78
C LEU A 110 -8.70 6.38 11.07
N VAL A 111 -8.71 7.07 12.20
CA VAL A 111 -8.74 6.47 13.53
C VAL A 111 -10.15 6.54 14.10
N SER A 112 -10.71 5.38 14.43
CA SER A 112 -12.01 5.31 15.09
C SER A 112 -11.91 5.79 16.54
N GLN A 113 -12.97 6.45 17.02
CA GLN A 113 -13.05 6.92 18.39
C GLN A 113 -13.29 5.76 19.38
N LYS A 114 -12.94 6.00 20.64
CA LYS A 114 -13.21 5.07 21.75
C LYS A 114 -14.69 4.63 21.76
N PRO A 115 -14.98 3.37 22.11
CA PRO A 115 -14.09 2.37 22.70
C PRO A 115 -13.31 1.52 21.69
N ARG A 116 -13.63 1.62 20.40
CA ARG A 116 -13.00 0.82 19.34
C ARG A 116 -11.85 1.67 18.79
N ASN A 117 -10.64 1.52 19.31
CA ASN A 117 -9.45 2.22 18.79
C ASN A 117 -8.83 1.39 17.66
N PHE A 118 -9.26 1.62 16.41
CA PHE A 118 -8.65 0.99 15.25
C PHE A 118 -8.38 2.00 14.14
N GLU A 119 -7.47 1.64 13.25
CA GLU A 119 -7.10 2.43 12.08
C GLU A 119 -7.61 1.74 10.81
N LEU A 120 -8.06 2.55 9.86
CA LEU A 120 -8.30 2.18 8.48
C LEU A 120 -7.36 3.00 7.59
N ASP A 121 -6.48 2.30 6.87
CA ASP A 121 -5.37 2.92 6.14
C ASP A 121 -5.89 3.85 5.02
N VAL A 122 -6.77 3.34 4.14
CA VAL A 122 -7.45 4.16 3.13
C VAL A 122 -8.92 3.78 3.05
N VAL A 123 -9.80 4.77 3.03
CA VAL A 123 -11.25 4.56 2.95
C VAL A 123 -11.82 5.46 1.86
N LEU A 124 -12.79 4.97 1.10
CA LEU A 124 -13.61 5.81 0.24
C LEU A 124 -15.08 5.37 0.29
N VAL A 125 -15.96 6.28 -0.11
CA VAL A 125 -17.39 5.97 -0.32
C VAL A 125 -17.75 6.26 -1.77
N ARG A 126 -18.47 5.32 -2.39
CA ARG A 126 -19.10 5.50 -3.70
C ARG A 126 -20.54 5.01 -3.64
N GLY A 127 -21.50 5.87 -3.98
CA GLY A 127 -22.91 5.59 -3.71
C GLY A 127 -23.12 5.40 -2.20
N TYR A 128 -23.72 4.27 -1.81
CA TYR A 128 -23.86 3.87 -0.40
C TYR A 128 -22.79 2.89 0.06
N GLN A 129 -21.81 2.59 -0.80
CA GLN A 129 -20.85 1.54 -0.59
C GLN A 129 -19.55 2.06 0.02
N LEU A 130 -19.24 1.60 1.24
CA LEU A 130 -17.92 1.79 1.86
C LEU A 130 -16.91 0.86 1.19
N PHE A 131 -15.76 1.40 0.80
CA PHE A 131 -14.55 0.61 0.52
C PHE A 131 -13.49 0.94 1.55
N ALA A 132 -12.92 -0.08 2.17
CA ALA A 132 -11.79 0.04 3.08
C ALA A 132 -10.62 -0.74 2.51
N LEU A 133 -9.48 -0.09 2.32
CA LEU A 133 -8.24 -0.71 1.88
C LEU A 133 -7.27 -0.75 3.05
N SER A 134 -6.71 -1.94 3.30
CA SER A 134 -5.52 -2.08 4.13
C SER A 134 -4.29 -2.25 3.27
N CYS A 135 -3.16 -1.71 3.74
CA CYS A 135 -1.89 -1.75 3.06
C CYS A 135 -0.88 -2.56 3.88
N LYS A 136 -0.23 -3.52 3.22
CA LYS A 136 0.83 -4.36 3.82
C LYS A 136 2.00 -4.45 2.86
N ALA A 137 3.02 -3.61 3.05
CA ALA A 137 4.26 -3.66 2.27
C ALA A 137 5.11 -4.88 2.68
N SER A 138 4.59 -6.07 2.41
CA SER A 138 5.20 -7.34 2.79
C SER A 138 4.84 -8.41 1.76
N ASN A 139 5.80 -9.30 1.47
CA ASN A 139 5.58 -10.54 0.73
C ASN A 139 5.28 -11.73 1.68
N ASN A 140 5.09 -11.50 2.98
CA ASN A 140 4.74 -12.56 3.91
C ASN A 140 3.24 -12.85 3.87
N LYS A 141 2.86 -14.02 3.32
CA LYS A 141 1.46 -14.46 3.20
C LYS A 141 0.68 -14.39 4.51
N LYS A 142 1.25 -14.90 5.61
CA LYS A 142 0.54 -14.96 6.91
C LYS A 142 0.25 -13.55 7.43
N TYR A 143 1.22 -12.65 7.31
CA TYR A 143 1.08 -11.25 7.71
C TYR A 143 0.03 -10.52 6.86
N CYS A 144 0.07 -10.72 5.53
CA CYS A 144 -0.92 -10.16 4.61
C CYS A 144 -2.34 -10.67 4.90
N LYS A 145 -2.49 -11.98 5.13
CA LYS A 145 -3.77 -12.61 5.48
C LYS A 145 -4.35 -12.06 6.78
N LEU A 146 -3.51 -11.94 7.82
CA LEU A 146 -3.92 -11.35 9.10
C LEU A 146 -4.37 -9.90 8.93
N GLY A 147 -3.63 -9.09 8.17
CA GLY A 147 -4.01 -7.71 7.85
C GLY A 147 -5.36 -7.59 7.16
N LEU A 148 -5.61 -8.45 6.16
CA LEU A 148 -6.88 -8.49 5.45
C LEU A 148 -8.04 -8.90 6.36
N PHE A 149 -7.82 -9.86 7.27
CA PHE A 149 -8.83 -10.24 8.25
C PHE A 149 -9.19 -9.10 9.18
N GLU A 150 -8.20 -8.43 9.76
CA GLU A 150 -8.44 -7.25 10.59
C GLU A 150 -9.21 -6.16 9.84
N ALA A 151 -8.79 -5.87 8.61
CA ALA A 151 -9.43 -4.88 7.75
C ALA A 151 -10.90 -5.21 7.50
N TYR A 152 -11.23 -6.48 7.22
CA TYR A 152 -12.61 -6.88 6.98
C TYR A 152 -13.48 -6.82 8.21
N THR A 153 -12.97 -7.21 9.39
CA THR A 153 -13.74 -7.04 10.62
C THR A 153 -14.02 -5.55 10.88
N ARG A 154 -13.03 -4.68 10.71
CA ARG A 154 -13.17 -3.22 10.93
C ARG A 154 -14.09 -2.56 9.90
N ALA A 155 -13.93 -2.91 8.63
CA ALA A 155 -14.75 -2.39 7.54
C ALA A 155 -16.23 -2.72 7.75
N ARG A 156 -16.56 -3.95 8.14
CA ARG A 156 -17.95 -4.34 8.44
C ARG A 156 -18.51 -3.64 9.67
N GLN A 157 -17.69 -3.37 10.69
CA GLN A 157 -18.11 -2.61 11.87
C GLN A 157 -18.50 -1.16 11.54
N VAL A 158 -17.97 -0.58 10.45
CA VAL A 158 -18.22 0.81 10.04
C VAL A 158 -19.24 0.88 8.90
N GLY A 159 -19.05 0.09 7.84
CA GLY A 159 -19.83 0.13 6.61
C GLY A 159 -20.89 -0.96 6.47
N GLY A 160 -21.11 -1.78 7.51
CA GLY A 160 -22.08 -2.87 7.50
C GLY A 160 -21.69 -4.03 6.59
N ASP A 161 -22.65 -4.89 6.27
CA ASP A 161 -22.42 -6.14 5.54
C ASP A 161 -22.07 -5.96 4.06
N GLU A 162 -22.45 -4.81 3.49
CA GLU A 162 -22.13 -4.49 2.12
C GLU A 162 -20.68 -4.04 1.97
N ALA A 163 -20.00 -3.60 3.04
CA ALA A 163 -18.64 -3.04 2.98
C ALA A 163 -17.71 -3.88 2.10
N ARG A 164 -16.94 -3.21 1.26
CA ARG A 164 -15.95 -3.81 0.34
C ARG A 164 -14.55 -3.61 0.86
N ILE A 165 -13.72 -4.64 0.73
CA ILE A 165 -12.43 -4.71 1.39
C ILE A 165 -11.33 -4.97 0.39
N GLY A 166 -10.37 -4.05 0.37
CA GLY A 166 -9.15 -4.15 -0.41
C GLY A 166 -7.97 -4.51 0.49
N LEU A 167 -7.08 -5.37 0.01
CA LEU A 167 -5.71 -5.44 0.51
C LEU A 167 -4.78 -5.00 -0.61
N VAL A 168 -3.95 -3.99 -0.36
CA VAL A 168 -2.81 -3.66 -1.22
C VAL A 168 -1.55 -4.19 -0.55
N CYS A 169 -0.78 -5.03 -1.23
CA CYS A 169 0.39 -5.67 -0.64
C CYS A 169 1.49 -5.99 -1.63
N CYS A 170 2.68 -6.30 -1.10
CA CYS A 170 3.81 -6.79 -1.91
C CYS A 170 3.82 -8.32 -2.05
N TYR A 171 2.68 -9.00 -1.82
CA TYR A 171 2.58 -10.44 -1.99
C TYR A 171 2.54 -10.81 -3.48
N ASP A 172 3.35 -11.77 -3.90
CA ASP A 172 3.52 -12.17 -5.31
C ASP A 172 2.43 -13.10 -5.84
N LEU A 173 1.63 -13.71 -4.95
CA LEU A 173 0.51 -14.59 -5.29
C LEU A 173 -0.85 -14.07 -4.78
N PRO A 174 -1.27 -12.83 -5.14
CA PRO A 174 -2.47 -12.19 -4.58
C PRO A 174 -3.76 -13.00 -4.81
N GLY A 175 -3.90 -13.64 -5.97
CA GLY A 175 -5.08 -14.45 -6.29
C GLY A 175 -5.24 -15.69 -5.40
N GLN A 176 -4.15 -16.27 -4.90
CA GLN A 176 -4.24 -17.35 -3.91
C GLN A 176 -4.77 -16.82 -2.59
N LEU A 177 -4.22 -15.70 -2.11
CA LEU A 177 -4.64 -15.09 -0.85
C LEU A 177 -6.10 -14.64 -0.89
N GLN A 178 -6.53 -14.05 -2.01
CA GLN A 178 -7.92 -13.65 -2.19
C GLN A 178 -8.88 -14.84 -2.09
N ARG A 179 -8.62 -15.93 -2.83
CA ARG A 179 -9.49 -17.12 -2.81
C ARG A 179 -9.62 -17.71 -1.41
N GLU A 180 -8.50 -17.86 -0.70
CA GLU A 180 -8.50 -18.38 0.66
C GLU A 180 -9.38 -17.56 1.60
N VAL A 181 -9.32 -16.22 1.53
CA VAL A 181 -10.15 -15.35 2.38
C VAL A 181 -11.61 -15.34 1.93
N GLU A 182 -11.89 -15.34 0.63
CA GLU A 182 -13.26 -15.40 0.11
C GLU A 182 -13.97 -16.71 0.50
N GLU A 183 -13.26 -17.84 0.44
CA GLU A 183 -13.75 -19.17 0.84
C GLU A 183 -13.96 -19.25 2.36
N GLU A 184 -12.99 -18.81 3.16
CA GLU A 184 -13.08 -18.91 4.62
C GLU A 184 -14.21 -18.04 5.20
N TRP A 185 -14.50 -16.87 4.62
CA TRP A 185 -15.43 -15.87 5.19
C TRP A 185 -16.72 -15.64 4.38
N PHE A 186 -17.02 -16.48 3.39
CA PHE A 186 -18.17 -16.30 2.49
C PHE A 186 -18.25 -14.86 1.94
N ALA A 187 -17.09 -14.28 1.63
CA ALA A 187 -16.91 -12.88 1.27
C ALA A 187 -16.79 -12.68 -0.25
N LYS A 188 -17.28 -13.65 -1.02
CA LYS A 188 -17.18 -13.68 -2.49
C LYS A 188 -17.65 -12.35 -3.10
N GLY A 189 -16.78 -11.73 -3.88
CA GLY A 189 -17.07 -10.47 -4.57
C GLY A 189 -16.98 -9.20 -3.70
N ARG A 190 -16.76 -9.33 -2.39
CA ARG A 190 -16.56 -8.20 -1.46
C ARG A 190 -15.10 -7.95 -1.13
N VAL A 191 -14.23 -8.92 -1.40
CA VAL A 191 -12.79 -8.85 -1.12
C VAL A 191 -12.00 -8.74 -2.41
N LYS A 192 -10.99 -7.87 -2.43
CA LYS A 192 -10.03 -7.76 -3.53
C LYS A 192 -8.62 -7.67 -2.97
N VAL A 193 -7.70 -8.45 -3.54
CA VAL A 193 -6.27 -8.36 -3.20
C VAL A 193 -5.52 -7.82 -4.41
N PHE A 194 -4.81 -6.71 -4.21
CA PHE A 194 -3.86 -6.11 -5.14
C PHE A 194 -2.45 -6.47 -4.65
N GLY A 195 -1.74 -7.29 -5.42
CA GLY A 195 -0.42 -7.80 -5.06
C GLY A 195 0.72 -7.05 -5.74
N MET A 196 1.92 -7.63 -5.62
CA MET A 196 3.15 -7.14 -6.25
C MET A 196 2.97 -6.73 -7.71
N ASN A 197 2.33 -7.57 -8.52
CA ASN A 197 2.15 -7.34 -9.95
C ASN A 197 1.11 -6.26 -10.28
N ASP A 198 0.32 -5.82 -9.30
CA ASP A 198 -0.69 -4.77 -9.47
C ASP A 198 -0.14 -3.39 -9.12
N LEU A 199 1.02 -3.29 -8.46
CA LEU A 199 1.51 -2.03 -7.88
C LEU A 199 1.78 -0.94 -8.92
N LEU A 200 2.34 -1.27 -10.10
CA LEU A 200 2.62 -0.27 -11.13
C LEU A 200 1.36 0.29 -11.78
N ASP A 201 0.31 -0.53 -11.88
CA ASP A 201 -0.97 -0.17 -12.48
C ASP A 201 -2.07 0.04 -11.42
N LEU A 202 -1.68 0.30 -10.17
CA LEU A 202 -2.60 0.31 -9.04
C LEU A 202 -3.80 1.25 -9.24
N PRO A 203 -3.65 2.49 -9.77
CA PRO A 203 -4.81 3.34 -10.07
C PRO A 203 -5.82 2.66 -11.02
N ALA A 204 -5.37 2.03 -12.10
CA ALA A 204 -6.26 1.35 -13.04
C ALA A 204 -6.95 0.13 -12.38
N LYS A 205 -6.22 -0.65 -11.59
CA LYS A 205 -6.78 -1.80 -10.86
C LYS A 205 -7.82 -1.39 -9.83
N LEU A 206 -7.57 -0.30 -9.10
CA LEU A 206 -8.49 0.27 -8.13
C LEU A 206 -9.74 0.80 -8.82
N ARG A 207 -9.57 1.54 -9.91
CA ARG A 207 -10.67 2.05 -10.75
C ARG A 207 -11.61 0.93 -11.15
N ASP A 208 -11.08 -0.13 -11.77
CA ASP A 208 -11.85 -1.27 -12.27
C ASP A 208 -12.60 -1.97 -11.14
N TRP A 209 -11.99 -2.09 -9.96
CA TRP A 209 -12.66 -2.66 -8.81
C TRP A 209 -13.78 -1.76 -8.27
N ILE A 210 -13.54 -0.45 -8.15
CA ILE A 210 -14.50 0.51 -7.61
C ILE A 210 -15.75 0.59 -8.49
N ILE A 211 -15.62 0.61 -9.82
CA ILE A 211 -16.78 0.69 -10.74
C ILE A 211 -17.65 -0.58 -10.74
N THR A 212 -17.17 -1.70 -10.20
CA THR A 212 -17.98 -2.92 -10.16
C THR A 212 -19.21 -2.82 -9.25
N VAL A 213 -19.33 -1.75 -8.43
CA VAL A 213 -20.59 -1.46 -7.71
C VAL A 213 -21.71 -1.05 -8.66
N ASP A 214 -21.38 -0.31 -9.73
CA ASP A 214 -22.38 0.18 -10.68
C ASP A 214 -23.06 -1.00 -11.42
N ASN A 215 -22.31 -2.07 -11.64
CA ASN A 215 -22.78 -3.28 -12.31
C ASN A 215 -23.68 -4.17 -11.43
N LEU A 216 -23.67 -4.00 -10.10
CA LEU A 216 -24.56 -4.73 -9.20
C LEU A 216 -25.93 -4.04 -9.05
N GLU A 217 -25.98 -2.70 -9.16
CA GLU A 217 -27.24 -1.95 -9.08
C GLU A 217 -28.08 -2.05 -10.37
N GLY A 218 -27.44 -2.23 -11.53
CA GLY A 218 -28.13 -2.41 -12.83
C GLY A 218 -28.73 -3.79 -13.09
N GLY A 219 -28.58 -4.75 -12.17
CA GLY A 219 -29.09 -6.12 -12.28
C GLY A 219 -30.46 -6.37 -11.61
N GLN A 220 -31.10 -5.32 -11.08
CA GLN A 220 -32.40 -5.40 -10.40
C GLN A 220 -33.50 -4.51 -11.03
N SER A 221 -33.44 -4.29 -12.35
CA SER A 221 -34.54 -3.67 -13.10
C SER A 221 -35.28 -4.68 -13.97
#